data_AF-A0A3C1B3R4-F1
#
_entry.id   AF-A0A3C1B3R4-F1
#
_cell.length_a   1.000
_cell.length_b   1.000
_cell.length_c   1.000
_cell.angle_alpha   90.00
_cell.angle_beta   90.00
_cell.angle_gamma   90.00
#
_symmetry.space_group_name_H-M   'P 1'
#
loop_
_entity.id
_entity.type
_entity.pdbx_description
1 polymer ?
#
loop_
_entity_poly.entity_id
_entity_poly.type
_entity_poly.pdbx_seq_one_letter_code
_entity_poly.pdbx_strand_id
1 'polypeptide(L)'
;LNSWEDKDALPILAGAGLTKTMAPRDAASTAEYALPTVDFDNNELYSNLVDVIDGTATQIVTPDQALRVLKLMEAAFESSEKGTVVHFAK
;
A
#
# COMPACT_ATOMS: atom_id res chain seq x y z
N LEU A 1 12.78 23.57 30.35
CA LEU A 1 11.43 23.45 30.93
C LEU A 1 10.49 24.30 30.11
N ASN A 2 9.76 23.73 29.15
CA ASN A 2 8.62 24.37 28.47
C ASN A 2 7.70 23.28 27.87
N SER A 3 7.53 22.15 28.58
CA SER A 3 6.71 21.01 28.14
C SER A 3 5.30 21.01 28.75
N TRP A 4 4.81 22.17 29.22
CA TRP A 4 3.55 22.29 29.97
C TRP A 4 2.43 22.96 29.16
N GLU A 5 2.69 23.33 27.89
CA GLU A 5 1.69 23.80 26.93
C GLU A 5 1.42 22.78 25.81
N ASP A 6 1.40 21.46 26.11
CA ASP A 6 0.87 20.48 25.14
C ASP A 6 -0.63 20.74 24.96
N LYS A 7 -0.92 21.56 23.93
CA LYS A 7 -2.25 22.00 23.47
C LYS A 7 -2.86 21.02 22.46
N ASP A 8 -2.22 19.89 22.19
CA ASP A 8 -2.60 18.99 21.08
C ASP A 8 -3.93 18.27 21.28
N ALA A 9 -4.47 18.25 22.50
CA ALA A 9 -5.78 17.70 22.79
C ALA A 9 -6.38 18.27 24.09
N LEU A 10 -7.63 18.68 24.02
CA LEU A 10 -8.43 19.05 25.19
C LEU A 10 -8.93 17.78 25.89
N PRO A 11 -8.57 17.52 27.17
CA PRO A 11 -9.01 16.32 27.88
C PRO A 11 -10.54 16.21 27.91
N ILE A 12 -11.04 15.00 27.69
CA ILE A 12 -12.46 14.66 27.72
C ILE A 12 -12.77 13.72 28.88
N LEU A 13 -14.03 13.67 29.32
CA LEU A 13 -14.50 12.65 30.26
C LEU A 13 -14.93 11.41 29.46
N ALA A 14 -14.22 10.30 29.61
CA ALA A 14 -14.54 9.05 28.94
C ALA A 14 -14.74 7.92 29.98
N GLY A 15 -15.96 7.41 30.07
CA GLY A 15 -16.32 6.29 30.95
C GLY A 15 -15.95 6.52 32.42
N ALA A 16 -14.80 5.97 32.85
CA ALA A 16 -14.34 5.94 34.23
C ALA A 16 -13.56 7.20 34.70
N GLY A 17 -13.29 8.18 33.83
CA GLY A 17 -12.61 9.41 34.25
C GLY A 17 -12.14 10.35 33.14
N LEU A 18 -11.44 11.41 33.54
CA LEU A 18 -10.82 12.39 32.64
C LEU A 18 -9.62 11.75 31.93
N THR A 19 -9.57 11.88 30.60
CA THR A 19 -8.50 11.34 29.76
C THR A 19 -8.09 12.32 28.66
N LYS A 20 -6.77 12.48 28.47
CA LYS A 20 -6.16 13.21 27.34
C LYS A 20 -5.79 12.29 26.18
N THR A 21 -5.56 11.00 26.41
CA THR A 21 -5.03 10.08 25.40
C THR A 21 -6.09 9.58 24.43
N MET A 22 -7.34 9.50 24.90
CA MET A 22 -8.51 9.21 24.07
C MET A 22 -9.23 10.47 23.58
N ALA A 23 -8.72 11.65 23.93
CA ALA A 23 -9.27 12.90 23.45
C ALA A 23 -8.97 13.05 21.94
N PRO A 24 -9.93 13.50 21.13
CA PRO A 24 -9.69 13.86 19.74
C PRO A 24 -8.48 14.80 19.63
N ARG A 25 -7.58 14.52 18.70
CA ARG A 25 -6.39 15.33 18.43
C ARG A 25 -6.75 16.47 17.49
N ASP A 26 -6.15 17.64 17.71
CA ASP A 26 -6.26 18.75 16.77
C ASP A 26 -5.53 18.44 15.46
N ALA A 27 -5.95 19.09 14.37
CA ALA A 27 -5.39 18.93 13.03
C ALA A 27 -3.89 19.25 12.94
N ALA A 28 -3.34 19.97 13.93
CA ALA A 28 -1.90 20.22 14.09
C ALA A 28 -1.08 18.96 14.39
N SER A 29 -1.72 17.84 14.76
CA SER A 29 -1.06 16.56 15.03
C SER A 29 -0.73 15.75 13.77
N THR A 30 -1.22 16.18 12.60
CA THR A 30 -0.99 15.53 11.31
C THR A 30 -0.27 16.47 10.36
N ALA A 31 0.76 15.96 9.69
CA ALA A 31 1.45 16.68 8.61
C ALA A 31 1.06 16.08 7.26
N GLU A 32 0.64 16.93 6.33
CA GLU A 32 0.40 16.54 4.95
C GLU A 32 1.65 16.78 4.12
N TYR A 33 2.05 15.77 3.35
CA TYR A 33 3.17 15.86 2.42
C TYR A 33 2.66 15.54 1.02
N ALA A 34 3.14 16.30 0.04
CA ALA A 34 2.89 15.98 -1.36
C ALA A 34 3.52 14.63 -1.70
N LEU A 35 2.80 13.81 -2.47
CA LEU A 35 3.37 12.59 -3.04
C LEU A 35 4.49 12.95 -4.02
N PRO A 36 5.57 12.17 -4.09
CA PRO A 36 6.61 12.39 -5.08
C PRO A 36 6.03 12.25 -6.50
N THR A 37 6.45 13.14 -7.40
CA THR A 37 6.15 13.00 -8.83
C THR A 37 6.99 11.89 -9.42
N VAL A 38 6.34 10.90 -10.04
CA VAL A 38 7.01 9.81 -10.75
C VAL A 38 6.85 10.05 -12.24
N ASP A 39 7.97 10.13 -12.94
CA ASP A 39 8.00 10.11 -14.41
C ASP A 39 8.19 8.66 -14.87
N PHE A 40 7.34 8.19 -15.78
CA PHE A 40 7.40 6.84 -16.30
C PHE A 40 6.87 6.79 -17.73
N ASP A 41 7.44 5.91 -18.55
CA ASP A 41 6.98 5.68 -19.92
C ASP A 41 5.81 4.70 -19.94
N ASN A 42 4.65 5.18 -20.39
CA ASN A 42 3.45 4.35 -20.54
C ASN A 42 3.63 3.24 -21.59
N ASN A 43 4.61 3.38 -22.50
CA ASN A 43 4.87 2.44 -23.57
C ASN A 43 6.07 1.52 -23.31
N GLU A 44 6.67 1.57 -22.12
CA GLU A 44 7.89 0.82 -21.79
C GLU A 44 7.73 -0.69 -22.08
N LEU A 45 6.56 -1.25 -21.80
CA LEU A 45 6.23 -2.65 -22.11
C LEU A 45 6.27 -2.96 -23.62
N TYR A 46 5.77 -2.05 -24.45
CA TYR A 46 5.77 -2.23 -25.91
C TYR A 46 7.15 -2.00 -26.51
N SER A 47 7.87 -0.99 -26.04
CA SER A 47 9.25 -0.73 -26.44
C SER A 47 10.15 -1.93 -26.13
N ASN A 48 10.03 -2.49 -24.91
CA ASN A 48 10.74 -3.71 -24.55
C ASN A 48 10.35 -4.91 -25.41
N LEU A 49 9.07 -5.06 -25.78
CA LEU A 49 8.64 -6.14 -26.66
C LEU A 49 9.34 -6.08 -28.02
N VAL A 50 9.49 -4.89 -28.59
CA VAL A 50 10.24 -4.69 -29.85
C VAL A 50 11.71 -5.07 -29.67
N ASP A 51 12.36 -4.59 -28.61
CA ASP A 51 13.77 -4.92 -28.33
C ASP A 51 13.99 -6.43 -28.14
N VAL A 52 13.03 -7.13 -27.55
CA VAL A 52 13.06 -8.59 -27.40
C VAL A 52 12.93 -9.29 -28.74
N ILE A 53 12.05 -8.82 -29.62
CA ILE A 53 11.88 -9.37 -30.98
C ILE A 53 13.16 -9.17 -31.78
N ASP A 54 13.82 -8.03 -31.60
CA ASP A 54 15.09 -7.69 -32.25
C ASP A 54 16.30 -8.39 -31.58
N GLY A 55 16.09 -9.07 -30.46
CA GLY A 55 17.12 -9.81 -29.71
C GLY A 55 18.12 -8.91 -28.95
N THR A 56 17.79 -7.64 -28.74
CA THR A 56 18.63 -6.65 -28.06
C THR A 56 18.35 -6.59 -26.55
N ALA A 57 17.20 -7.11 -26.10
CA ALA A 57 16.81 -7.14 -24.69
C ALA A 57 16.11 -8.45 -24.29
N THR A 58 15.91 -8.63 -22.98
CA THR A 58 15.06 -9.68 -22.39
C THR A 58 13.69 -9.12 -22.02
N GLN A 59 12.65 -9.96 -22.00
CA GLN A 59 11.31 -9.53 -21.60
C GLN A 59 11.31 -9.04 -20.15
N ILE A 60 10.83 -7.81 -19.93
CA ILE A 60 10.65 -7.24 -18.59
C ILE A 60 9.50 -7.91 -17.83
N VAL A 61 8.47 -8.37 -18.55
CA VAL A 61 7.37 -9.18 -18.02
C VAL A 61 7.39 -10.54 -18.71
N THR A 62 7.73 -11.59 -17.96
CA THR A 62 7.82 -12.95 -18.50
C THR A 62 6.48 -13.70 -18.39
N PRO A 63 6.27 -14.76 -19.20
CA PRO A 63 5.08 -15.62 -19.07
C PRO A 63 4.91 -16.22 -17.67
N ASP A 64 6.00 -16.57 -17.00
CA ASP A 64 5.97 -17.12 -15.63
C ASP A 64 5.49 -16.08 -14.61
N GLN A 65 5.90 -14.82 -14.78
CA GLN A 65 5.42 -13.72 -13.93
C GLN A 65 3.93 -13.46 -14.15
N ALA A 66 3.47 -13.48 -15.40
CA ALA A 66 2.05 -13.36 -15.72
C ALA A 66 1.23 -14.52 -15.12
N LEU A 67 1.72 -15.75 -15.25
CA LEU A 67 1.09 -16.94 -14.66
C LEU A 67 1.01 -16.86 -13.13
N ARG A 68 2.04 -16.31 -12.48
CA ARG A 68 2.02 -16.09 -11.03
C ARG A 68 0.90 -15.14 -10.60
N VAL A 69 0.63 -14.08 -11.37
CA VAL A 69 -0.47 -13.16 -11.08
C VAL A 69 -1.83 -13.85 -11.26
N LEU A 70 -2.01 -14.64 -12.31
CA LEU A 70 -3.23 -15.41 -12.52
C LEU A 70 -3.51 -16.37 -11.36
N LYS A 71 -2.50 -17.12 -10.90
CA LYS A 71 -2.61 -18.00 -9.72
C LYS A 71 -2.99 -17.23 -8.44
N LEU A 72 -2.49 -16.00 -8.29
CA LEU A 72 -2.87 -15.15 -7.17
C LEU A 72 -4.35 -14.74 -7.23
N MET A 73 -4.84 -14.40 -8.41
CA MET A 73 -6.26 -14.08 -8.63
C MET A 73 -7.14 -15.29 -8.30
N GLU A 74 -6.79 -16.48 -8.80
CA GLU A 74 -7.50 -17.73 -8.51
C GLU A 74 -7.54 -18.02 -6.99
N ALA A 75 -6.41 -17.89 -6.29
CA ALA A 75 -6.35 -18.08 -4.85
C ALA A 75 -7.21 -17.06 -4.07
N ALA A 76 -7.28 -15.81 -4.55
CA ALA A 76 -8.14 -14.80 -3.94
C ALA A 76 -9.63 -15.14 -4.10
N PHE A 77 -10.04 -15.62 -5.27
CA PHE A 77 -11.40 -16.11 -5.50
C PHE A 77 -11.72 -17.31 -4.60
N GLU A 78 -10.82 -18.30 -4.57
CA GLU A 78 -10.97 -19.49 -3.71
C GLU A 78 -11.10 -19.11 -2.22
N SER A 79 -10.29 -18.16 -1.75
CA SER A 79 -10.35 -17.66 -0.37
C SER A 79 -11.69 -17.00 -0.06
N SER A 80 -12.21 -16.18 -0.99
CA SER A 80 -13.52 -15.55 -0.84
C SER A 80 -14.67 -16.55 -0.80
N GLU A 81 -14.62 -17.61 -1.62
CA GLU A 81 -15.65 -18.63 -1.68
C GLU A 81 -15.67 -19.50 -0.42
N LYS A 82 -14.49 -19.86 0.09
CA LYS A 82 -14.35 -20.80 1.22
C LYS A 82 -14.29 -20.12 2.58
N GLY A 83 -13.97 -18.82 2.63
CA GLY A 83 -13.73 -18.10 3.88
C GLY A 83 -12.46 -18.57 4.61
N THR A 84 -11.49 -19.12 3.89
CA THR A 84 -10.26 -19.70 4.46
C THR A 84 -9.00 -19.14 3.81
N VAL A 85 -7.86 -19.26 4.50
CA VAL A 85 -6.54 -18.93 3.95
C VAL A 85 -6.15 -19.96 2.89
N VAL A 86 -5.70 -19.50 1.72
CA VAL A 86 -5.18 -20.34 0.63
C VAL A 86 -3.65 -20.25 0.60
N HIS A 87 -2.97 -21.39 0.68
CA HIS A 87 -1.51 -21.47 0.68
C HIS A 87 -0.98 -21.79 -0.73
N PHE A 88 0.06 -21.08 -1.17
CA PHE A 88 0.78 -21.42 -2.40
C PHE A 88 1.71 -22.61 -2.16
N ALA A 89 1.78 -23.52 -3.13
CA ALA A 89 2.81 -24.55 -3.15
C ALA A 89 4.20 -23.89 -3.25
N LYS A 90 5.17 -24.46 -2.54
CA LYS A 90 6.55 -23.99 -2.51
C LYS A 90 7.33 -24.45 -3.74
#